data_AF-A0A350WRB3-F1
#
_entry.id   AF-A0A350WRB3-F1
#
_cell.length_a   1.000
_cell.length_b   1.000
_cell.length_c   1.000
_cell.angle_alpha   90.00
_cell.angle_beta   90.00
_cell.angle_gamma   90.00
#
_symmetry.space_group_name_H-M   'P 1'
#
loop_
_entity.id
_entity.type
_entity.pdbx_description
1 polymer ?
#
loop_
_entity_poly.entity_id
_entity_poly.type
_entity_poly.pdbx_seq_one_letter_code
_entity_poly.pdbx_strand_id
1 'polypeptide(L)'
;MSTHTNTYPQGDAFNASLKTRYRVATIWQFAFLSALLIAILALTALLYNVVDGAFGYVAYDYKKDPATFTPIPVNELTKEDLLVILKENLSSGAYNKLENEQKLETRTQGELYTLFLERLVQIDTKATWSMTDSLFRSAEIRAEAAEKYPDAQLEFRSWLTPQFLTTPMSSKAEFAGVRTAVLGSLWLVGIAILFALPVGVGAAIYLQEY
;
A
#
# COMPACT_ATOMS: atom_id res chain seq x y z
N MET A 1 23.10 19.32 -59.57
CA MET A 1 22.57 20.52 -58.89
C MET A 1 21.07 20.58 -59.15
N SER A 2 20.27 19.87 -58.35
CA SER A 2 18.81 19.85 -58.44
C SER A 2 18.25 20.74 -57.33
N THR A 3 17.74 21.90 -57.71
CA THR A 3 17.11 22.87 -56.81
C THR A 3 15.73 22.36 -56.41
N HIS A 4 15.62 21.79 -55.20
CA HIS A 4 14.32 21.54 -54.58
C HIS A 4 13.67 22.87 -54.21
N THR A 5 12.84 23.41 -55.11
CA THR A 5 11.99 24.58 -54.83
C THR A 5 10.85 24.15 -53.92
N ASN A 6 11.05 24.29 -52.61
CA ASN A 6 10.03 24.06 -51.60
C ASN A 6 8.96 25.17 -51.73
N THR A 7 8.01 24.97 -52.65
CA THR A 7 6.94 25.92 -52.94
C THR A 7 5.82 25.66 -51.95
N TYR A 8 5.71 26.51 -50.93
CA TYR A 8 4.59 26.44 -49.99
C TYR A 8 3.26 26.64 -50.74
N PRO A 9 2.24 25.81 -50.47
CA PRO A 9 0.94 25.98 -51.11
C PRO A 9 0.36 27.35 -50.73
N GLN A 10 -0.20 28.07 -51.71
CA GLN A 10 -0.85 29.38 -51.53
C GLN A 10 -2.31 29.31 -52.00
N GLY A 11 -3.19 30.18 -51.48
CA GLY A 11 -4.60 30.24 -51.86
C GLY A 11 -5.40 28.98 -51.48
N ASP A 12 -6.16 28.43 -52.42
CA ASP A 12 -7.08 27.31 -52.15
C ASP A 12 -6.37 26.01 -51.75
N ALA A 13 -5.18 25.75 -52.29
CA ALA A 13 -4.37 24.60 -51.91
C ALA A 13 -3.85 24.70 -50.46
N PHE A 14 -3.53 25.93 -50.00
CA PHE A 14 -3.18 26.19 -48.60
C PHE A 14 -4.38 25.93 -47.69
N ASN A 15 -5.55 26.46 -48.04
CA ASN A 15 -6.80 26.28 -47.28
C ASN A 15 -7.22 24.81 -47.19
N ALA A 16 -7.03 24.04 -48.26
CA ALA A 16 -7.29 22.59 -48.26
C ALA A 16 -6.33 21.84 -47.32
N SER A 17 -5.02 22.15 -47.37
CA SER A 17 -4.04 21.54 -46.47
C SER A 17 -4.26 21.91 -44.99
N LEU A 18 -4.72 23.14 -44.72
CA LEU A 18 -5.12 23.58 -43.39
C LEU A 18 -6.33 22.80 -42.87
N LYS A 19 -7.41 22.67 -43.67
CA LYS A 19 -8.62 21.90 -43.26
C LYS A 19 -8.28 20.47 -42.88
N THR A 20 -7.41 19.80 -43.65
CA THR A 20 -6.95 18.44 -43.33
C THR A 20 -6.18 18.39 -42.01
N ARG A 21 -5.26 19.34 -41.78
CA ARG A 21 -4.50 19.43 -40.53
C ARG A 21 -5.39 19.71 -39.32
N TYR A 22 -6.37 20.61 -39.44
CA TYR A 22 -7.31 20.88 -38.35
C TYR A 22 -8.16 19.66 -38.02
N ARG A 23 -8.64 18.90 -39.01
CA ARG A 23 -9.38 17.65 -38.76
C ARG A 23 -8.52 16.61 -38.04
N VAL A 24 -7.29 16.41 -38.48
CA VAL A 24 -6.34 15.50 -37.83
C VAL A 24 -6.04 15.98 -36.39
N ALA A 25 -5.80 17.27 -36.20
CA ALA A 25 -5.59 17.86 -34.87
C ALA A 25 -6.79 17.66 -33.94
N THR A 26 -8.02 17.86 -34.43
CA THR A 26 -9.24 17.63 -33.64
C THR A 26 -9.42 16.16 -33.28
N ILE A 27 -9.13 15.24 -34.18
CA ILE A 27 -9.17 13.79 -33.89
C ILE A 27 -8.17 13.43 -32.79
N TRP A 28 -6.92 13.89 -32.91
CA TRP A 28 -5.90 13.67 -31.89
C TRP A 28 -6.27 14.31 -30.56
N GLN A 29 -6.76 15.55 -30.57
CA GLN A 29 -7.21 16.25 -29.37
C GLN A 29 -8.32 15.47 -28.67
N PHE A 30 -9.31 14.97 -29.40
CA PHE A 30 -10.38 14.17 -28.84
C PHE A 30 -9.88 12.83 -28.30
N ALA A 31 -8.95 12.18 -29.01
CA ALA A 31 -8.32 10.94 -28.55
C ALA A 31 -7.55 11.14 -27.24
N PHE A 32 -6.72 12.18 -27.14
CA PHE A 32 -5.97 12.50 -25.92
C PHE A 32 -6.89 12.93 -24.77
N LEU A 33 -7.91 13.75 -25.03
CA LEU A 33 -8.86 14.18 -24.01
C LEU A 33 -9.69 12.99 -23.48
N SER A 34 -10.13 12.10 -24.37
CA SER A 34 -10.84 10.88 -23.98
C SER A 34 -9.93 9.95 -23.17
N ALA A 35 -8.69 9.76 -23.61
CA ALA A 35 -7.70 8.97 -22.88
C ALA A 35 -7.43 9.54 -21.48
N LEU A 36 -7.32 10.86 -21.35
CA LEU A 36 -7.15 11.54 -20.06
C LEU A 36 -8.37 11.35 -19.16
N LEU A 37 -9.58 11.51 -19.68
CA LEU A 37 -10.80 11.29 -18.91
C LEU A 37 -10.91 9.84 -18.42
N ILE A 38 -10.61 8.87 -19.30
CA ILE A 38 -10.59 7.45 -18.93
C ILE A 38 -9.54 7.20 -17.85
N ALA A 39 -8.34 7.77 -17.97
CA ALA A 39 -7.28 7.63 -16.97
C ALA A 39 -7.70 8.21 -15.61
N ILE A 40 -8.34 9.40 -15.59
CA ILE A 40 -8.84 10.02 -14.37
C ILE A 40 -9.93 9.17 -13.73
N LEU A 41 -10.89 8.66 -14.50
CA LEU A 41 -11.95 7.79 -14.00
C LEU A 41 -11.38 6.48 -13.44
N ALA A 42 -10.43 5.86 -14.14
CA ALA A 42 -9.77 4.65 -13.68
C ALA A 42 -8.98 4.89 -12.38
N LEU A 43 -8.23 6.00 -12.29
CA LEU A 43 -7.49 6.36 -11.09
C LEU A 43 -8.43 6.65 -9.91
N THR A 44 -9.56 7.31 -10.17
CA THR A 44 -10.58 7.60 -9.15
C THR A 44 -11.21 6.31 -8.63
N ALA A 45 -11.57 5.37 -9.51
CA ALA A 45 -12.11 4.07 -9.13
C ALA A 45 -11.08 3.24 -8.33
N LEU A 46 -9.81 3.28 -8.74
CA LEU A 46 -8.74 2.62 -7.99
C LEU A 46 -8.58 3.22 -6.60
N LEU A 47 -8.56 4.55 -6.49
CA LEU A 47 -8.45 5.24 -5.22
C LEU A 47 -9.63 4.91 -4.30
N TYR A 48 -10.84 4.86 -4.84
CA TYR A 48 -12.02 4.43 -4.11
C TYR A 48 -11.84 3.02 -3.54
N ASN A 49 -11.43 2.03 -4.36
CA ASN A 49 -11.22 0.66 -3.89
C ASN A 49 -10.15 0.56 -2.79
N VAL A 50 -9.08 1.36 -2.90
CA VAL A 50 -8.01 1.39 -1.89
C VAL A 50 -8.52 1.97 -0.57
N VAL A 51 -9.27 3.07 -0.62
CA VAL A 51 -9.83 3.70 0.58
C VAL A 51 -10.89 2.79 1.21
N ASP A 52 -11.78 2.21 0.40
CA ASP A 52 -12.86 1.33 0.86
C ASP A 52 -12.32 0.06 1.55
N GLY A 53 -11.20 -0.48 1.08
CA GLY A 53 -10.53 -1.62 1.71
C GLY A 53 -9.63 -1.26 2.91
N ALA A 54 -9.24 0.01 3.06
CA ALA A 54 -8.29 0.43 4.09
C ALA A 54 -8.95 0.69 5.46
N PHE A 55 -10.26 0.92 5.49
CA PHE A 55 -11.02 1.21 6.70
C PHE A 55 -12.25 0.31 6.77
N GLY A 56 -12.70 -0.04 7.97
CA GLY A 56 -13.95 -0.77 8.14
C GLY A 56 -14.08 -1.46 9.48
N TYR A 57 -15.24 -2.09 9.68
CA TYR A 57 -15.48 -2.95 10.83
C TYR A 57 -14.75 -4.28 10.68
N VAL A 58 -14.23 -4.74 11.80
CA VAL A 58 -13.60 -6.05 11.92
C VAL A 58 -14.21 -6.73 13.15
N ALA A 59 -14.72 -7.95 12.95
CA ALA A 59 -15.09 -8.82 14.04
C ALA A 59 -13.91 -9.73 14.34
N TYR A 60 -13.28 -9.56 15.50
CA TYR A 60 -12.17 -10.38 15.92
C TYR A 60 -12.41 -10.98 17.30
N ASP A 61 -11.75 -12.11 17.54
CA ASP A 61 -11.74 -12.76 18.84
C ASP A 61 -10.29 -13.02 19.27
N TYR A 62 -10.05 -13.02 20.57
CA TYR A 62 -8.75 -13.37 21.16
C TYR A 62 -8.80 -14.83 21.59
N LYS A 63 -8.03 -15.70 20.93
CA LYS A 63 -7.89 -17.09 21.41
C LYS A 63 -7.32 -17.16 22.82
N LYS A 64 -6.49 -16.17 23.21
CA LYS A 64 -5.98 -16.01 24.57
C LYS A 64 -6.03 -14.53 24.94
N ASP A 65 -6.73 -14.22 26.03
CA ASP A 65 -6.86 -12.84 26.53
C ASP A 65 -5.48 -12.23 26.82
N PRO A 66 -5.14 -11.04 26.24
CA PRO A 66 -3.90 -10.33 26.53
C PRO A 66 -3.62 -10.11 28.01
N ALA A 67 -4.67 -9.90 28.83
CA ALA A 67 -4.55 -9.68 30.28
C ALA A 67 -4.01 -10.91 31.01
N THR A 68 -4.04 -12.09 30.39
CA THR A 68 -3.45 -13.32 30.95
C THR A 68 -1.92 -13.25 30.95
N PHE A 69 -1.32 -12.49 30.02
CA PHE A 69 0.13 -12.44 29.84
C PHE A 69 0.78 -11.23 30.52
N THR A 70 0.04 -10.14 30.69
CA THR A 70 0.56 -8.93 31.31
C THR A 70 -0.57 -8.10 31.95
N PRO A 71 -0.33 -7.54 33.15
CA PRO A 71 -1.24 -6.56 33.75
C PRO A 71 -1.07 -5.15 33.15
N ILE A 72 0.01 -4.91 32.40
CA ILE A 72 0.29 -3.63 31.74
C ILE A 72 -0.50 -3.57 30.43
N PRO A 73 -1.18 -2.45 30.12
CA PRO A 73 -1.83 -2.25 28.84
C PRO A 73 -0.89 -2.52 27.67
N VAL A 74 -1.39 -3.25 26.68
CA VAL A 74 -0.58 -3.75 25.55
C VAL A 74 0.10 -2.61 24.77
N ASN A 75 -0.49 -1.42 24.73
CA ASN A 75 0.04 -0.20 24.11
C ASN A 75 1.18 0.48 24.89
N GLU A 76 1.40 0.13 26.16
CA GLU A 76 2.43 0.72 27.03
C GLU A 76 3.65 -0.18 27.24
N LEU A 77 3.64 -1.39 26.65
CA LEU A 77 4.72 -2.37 26.79
C LEU A 77 6.02 -1.87 26.16
N THR A 78 7.10 -1.91 26.94
CA THR A 78 8.45 -1.60 26.45
C THR A 78 9.04 -2.77 25.67
N LYS A 79 10.18 -2.54 25.00
CA LYS A 79 10.90 -3.61 24.29
C LYS A 79 11.33 -4.71 25.25
N GLU A 80 11.81 -4.32 26.44
CA GLU A 80 12.30 -5.20 27.48
C GLU A 80 11.17 -6.07 28.05
N ASP A 81 10.00 -5.48 28.30
CA ASP A 81 8.83 -6.21 28.78
C ASP A 81 8.39 -7.28 27.77
N LEU A 82 8.34 -6.91 26.47
CA LEU A 82 7.99 -7.83 25.39
C LEU A 82 8.97 -9.00 25.29
N LEU A 83 10.27 -8.75 25.47
CA LEU A 83 11.27 -9.82 25.48
C LEU A 83 11.05 -10.82 26.62
N VAL A 84 10.76 -10.32 27.82
CA VAL A 84 10.48 -11.16 29.00
C VAL A 84 9.22 -11.98 28.77
N ILE A 85 8.11 -11.32 28.39
CA ILE A 85 6.81 -11.97 28.17
C ILE A 85 6.92 -13.06 27.10
N LEU A 86 7.58 -12.76 25.96
CA LEU A 86 7.79 -13.72 24.89
C LEU A 86 8.64 -14.90 25.35
N LYS A 87 9.72 -14.65 26.09
CA LYS A 87 10.60 -15.72 26.58
C LYS A 87 9.90 -16.65 27.57
N GLU A 88 9.03 -16.13 28.43
CA GLU A 88 8.32 -16.90 29.44
C GLU A 88 7.12 -17.67 28.88
N ASN A 89 6.43 -17.12 27.88
CA ASN A 89 5.16 -17.66 27.39
C ASN A 89 5.25 -18.39 26.05
N LEU A 90 6.36 -18.28 25.31
CA LEU A 90 6.59 -19.08 24.11
C LEU A 90 6.98 -20.52 24.48
N SER A 91 6.50 -21.47 23.68
CA SER A 91 7.02 -22.84 23.77
C SER A 91 8.49 -22.88 23.37
N SER A 92 9.26 -23.83 23.92
CA SER A 92 10.69 -23.96 23.61
C SER A 92 10.97 -24.10 22.12
N GLY A 93 10.09 -24.80 21.38
CA GLY A 93 10.20 -24.92 19.92
C GLY A 93 9.96 -23.61 19.18
N ALA A 94 8.95 -22.83 19.57
CA ALA A 94 8.66 -21.53 18.97
C ALA A 94 9.77 -20.51 19.27
N TYR A 95 10.25 -20.48 20.51
CA TYR A 95 11.36 -19.62 20.92
C TYR A 95 12.64 -19.94 20.13
N ASN A 96 13.03 -21.21 20.08
CA ASN A 96 14.24 -21.64 19.36
C ASN A 96 14.14 -21.35 17.86
N LYS A 97 12.97 -21.56 17.25
CA LYS A 97 12.75 -21.21 15.84
C LYS A 97 12.95 -19.72 15.61
N LEU A 98 12.35 -18.87 16.45
CA LEU A 98 12.47 -17.42 16.33
C LEU A 98 13.91 -16.95 16.51
N GLU A 99 14.63 -17.47 17.51
CA GLU A 99 16.06 -17.16 17.75
C GLU A 99 16.96 -17.58 16.59
N ASN A 100 16.68 -18.73 15.96
CA ASN A 100 17.42 -19.21 14.79
C ASN A 100 17.19 -18.33 13.56
N GLU A 101 15.96 -17.82 13.36
CA GLU A 101 15.64 -16.90 12.26
C GLU A 101 16.26 -15.51 12.50
N GLN A 102 16.06 -14.96 13.69
CA GLN A 102 16.63 -13.69 14.12
C GLN A 102 16.51 -13.58 15.65
N LYS A 103 17.60 -13.23 16.33
CA LYS A 103 17.56 -13.05 17.80
C LYS A 103 16.48 -12.04 18.22
N LEU A 104 15.70 -12.38 19.24
CA LEU A 104 14.64 -11.51 19.75
C LEU A 104 15.22 -10.16 20.23
N GLU A 105 16.41 -10.16 20.82
CA GLU A 105 17.10 -8.95 21.30
C GLU A 105 17.44 -7.96 20.18
N THR A 106 17.67 -8.43 18.95
CA THR A 106 18.01 -7.56 17.81
C THR A 106 16.79 -7.03 17.07
N ARG A 107 15.59 -7.56 17.38
CA ARG A 107 14.32 -7.09 16.82
C ARG A 107 13.95 -5.72 17.37
N THR A 108 13.19 -4.99 16.58
CA THR A 108 12.57 -3.73 16.98
C THR A 108 11.39 -3.99 17.91
N GLN A 109 10.98 -2.98 18.71
CA GLN A 109 9.81 -3.10 19.59
C GLN A 109 8.54 -3.48 18.80
N GLY A 110 8.33 -2.91 17.62
CA GLY A 110 7.17 -3.23 16.77
C GLY A 110 7.15 -4.67 16.26
N GLU A 111 8.32 -5.26 15.97
CA GLU A 111 8.42 -6.67 15.59
C GLU A 111 8.11 -7.59 16.78
N LEU A 112 8.62 -7.28 17.97
CA LEU A 112 8.31 -8.04 19.19
C LEU A 112 6.83 -7.93 19.56
N TYR A 113 6.26 -6.74 19.43
CA TYR A 113 4.84 -6.50 19.64
C TYR A 113 3.98 -7.33 18.68
N THR A 114 4.37 -7.39 17.42
CA THR A 114 3.70 -8.22 16.41
C THR A 114 3.78 -9.71 16.77
N LEU A 115 4.95 -10.18 17.21
CA LEU A 115 5.12 -11.57 17.66
C LEU A 115 4.26 -11.90 18.88
N PHE A 116 4.16 -10.98 19.84
CA PHE A 116 3.29 -11.10 21.01
C PHE A 116 1.83 -11.30 20.58
N LEU A 117 1.32 -10.43 19.69
CA LEU A 117 -0.05 -10.53 19.21
C LEU A 117 -0.28 -11.77 18.34
N GLU A 118 0.66 -12.13 17.47
CA GLU A 118 0.52 -13.25 16.54
C GLU A 118 0.59 -14.60 17.25
N ARG A 119 1.53 -14.77 18.19
CA ARG A 119 1.88 -16.08 18.76
C ARG A 119 1.24 -16.36 20.10
N LEU A 120 1.13 -15.34 20.96
CA LEU A 120 0.57 -15.51 22.30
C LEU A 120 -0.92 -15.21 22.32
N VAL A 121 -1.30 -13.98 21.98
CA VAL A 121 -2.71 -13.53 21.99
C VAL A 121 -3.53 -14.23 20.89
N GLN A 122 -2.92 -14.42 19.71
CA GLN A 122 -3.52 -15.04 18.54
C GLN A 122 -4.87 -14.39 18.19
N ILE A 123 -4.81 -13.14 17.71
CA ILE A 123 -5.98 -12.50 17.10
C ILE A 123 -6.46 -13.38 15.93
N ASP A 124 -7.77 -13.62 15.92
CA ASP A 124 -8.48 -14.39 14.92
C ASP A 124 -9.64 -13.55 14.37
N THR A 125 -9.40 -12.90 13.23
CA THR A 125 -10.44 -12.15 12.52
C THR A 125 -11.47 -13.10 11.93
N LYS A 126 -12.70 -13.01 12.42
CA LYS A 126 -13.82 -13.83 11.95
C LYS A 126 -14.44 -13.27 10.68
N ALA A 127 -14.55 -11.94 10.60
CA ALA A 127 -15.12 -11.23 9.46
C ALA A 127 -14.60 -9.79 9.36
N THR A 128 -14.54 -9.28 8.13
CA THR A 128 -14.14 -7.91 7.80
C THR A 128 -15.16 -7.32 6.83
N TRP A 129 -15.56 -6.07 7.06
CA TRP A 129 -16.44 -5.31 6.18
C TRP A 129 -15.70 -4.07 5.66
N SER A 130 -16.02 -3.64 4.44
CA SER A 130 -15.41 -2.45 3.84
C SER A 130 -15.90 -1.17 4.51
N MET A 131 -15.24 -0.05 4.21
CA MET A 131 -15.56 1.25 4.78
C MET A 131 -17.01 1.65 4.47
N THR A 132 -17.41 1.53 3.21
CA THR A 132 -18.75 1.91 2.77
C THR A 132 -19.82 1.09 3.46
N ASP A 133 -19.62 -0.22 3.58
CA ASP A 133 -20.53 -1.09 4.32
C ASP A 133 -20.57 -0.71 5.80
N SER A 134 -19.41 -0.44 6.37
CA SER A 134 -19.30 -0.07 7.78
C SER A 134 -19.96 1.27 8.10
N LEU A 135 -20.03 2.19 7.14
CA LEU A 135 -20.67 3.50 7.31
C LEU A 135 -22.17 3.43 7.04
N PHE A 136 -22.59 2.80 5.93
CA PHE A 136 -23.97 2.84 5.48
C PHE A 136 -24.82 1.66 5.99
N ARG A 137 -24.20 0.51 6.31
CA ARG A 137 -24.86 -0.73 6.75
C ARG A 137 -24.45 -1.14 8.18
N SER A 138 -24.00 -0.19 8.99
CA SER A 138 -23.49 -0.45 10.35
C SER A 138 -24.46 -1.21 11.27
N ALA A 139 -25.76 -0.94 11.16
CA ALA A 139 -26.78 -1.60 11.97
C ALA A 139 -26.93 -3.08 11.61
N GLU A 140 -26.94 -3.40 10.31
CA GLU A 140 -27.00 -4.76 9.79
C GLU A 140 -25.73 -5.54 10.18
N ILE A 141 -24.56 -4.91 10.04
CA ILE A 141 -23.27 -5.53 10.42
C ILE A 141 -23.25 -5.88 11.91
N ARG A 142 -23.71 -4.99 12.78
CA ARG A 142 -23.79 -5.27 14.23
C ARG A 142 -24.73 -6.42 14.55
N ALA A 143 -25.88 -6.46 13.88
CA ALA A 143 -26.83 -7.56 14.06
C ALA A 143 -26.26 -8.89 13.55
N GLU A 144 -25.65 -8.90 12.37
CA GLU A 144 -24.99 -10.06 11.78
C GLU A 144 -23.84 -10.56 12.66
N ALA A 145 -23.00 -9.64 13.16
CA ALA A 145 -21.88 -9.98 14.04
C ALA A 145 -22.38 -10.58 15.35
N ALA A 146 -23.41 -10.01 15.97
CA ALA A 146 -23.99 -10.54 17.20
C ALA A 146 -24.64 -11.92 17.01
N GLU A 147 -25.22 -12.19 15.83
CA GLU A 147 -25.84 -13.48 15.51
C GLU A 147 -24.79 -14.55 15.19
N LYS A 148 -23.84 -14.26 14.30
CA LYS A 148 -22.86 -15.24 13.79
C LYS A 148 -21.65 -15.41 14.71
N TYR A 149 -21.29 -14.38 15.47
CA TYR A 149 -20.06 -14.32 16.26
C TYR A 149 -20.31 -13.70 17.65
N PRO A 150 -21.03 -14.42 18.54
CA PRO A 150 -21.46 -13.87 19.84
C PRO A 150 -20.29 -13.47 20.76
N ASP A 151 -19.15 -14.13 20.65
CA ASP A 151 -17.95 -13.86 21.45
C ASP A 151 -16.98 -12.86 20.78
N ALA A 152 -17.23 -12.48 19.51
CA ALA A 152 -16.33 -11.59 18.78
C ALA A 152 -16.60 -10.12 19.12
N GLN A 153 -15.51 -9.37 19.26
CA GLN A 153 -15.57 -7.92 19.44
C GLN A 153 -15.62 -7.25 18.07
N LEU A 154 -16.57 -6.32 17.90
CA LEU A 154 -16.73 -5.54 16.69
C LEU A 154 -16.11 -4.16 16.88
N GLU A 155 -15.00 -3.90 16.20
CA GLU A 155 -14.33 -2.60 16.24
C GLU A 155 -14.13 -2.04 14.84
N PHE A 156 -14.21 -0.70 14.73
CA PHE A 156 -13.84 -0.02 13.50
C PHE A 156 -12.33 0.16 13.47
N ARG A 157 -11.66 -0.46 12.49
CA ARG A 157 -10.22 -0.48 12.39
C ARG A 157 -9.75 0.28 11.15
N SER A 158 -8.66 1.03 11.33
CA SER A 158 -7.87 1.59 10.23
C SER A 158 -6.64 0.72 9.99
N TRP A 159 -6.47 0.25 8.76
CA TRP A 159 -5.26 -0.46 8.35
C TRP A 159 -4.12 0.50 7.98
N LEU A 160 -4.47 1.74 7.60
CA LEU A 160 -3.52 2.82 7.32
C LEU A 160 -3.11 3.51 8.62
N THR A 161 -2.06 3.00 9.26
CA THR A 161 -1.46 3.61 10.46
C THR A 161 0.02 3.92 10.22
N PRO A 162 0.64 4.83 10.98
CA PRO A 162 2.09 5.03 10.90
C PRO A 162 2.89 3.74 11.11
N GLN A 163 2.37 2.85 11.98
CA GLN A 163 2.95 1.54 12.25
C GLN A 163 2.92 0.61 11.03
N PHE A 164 1.92 0.72 10.14
CA PHE A 164 1.85 -0.06 8.90
C PHE A 164 3.04 0.18 7.96
N LEU A 165 3.59 1.40 7.97
CA LEU A 165 4.76 1.76 7.15
C LEU A 165 6.08 1.21 7.71
N THR A 166 6.14 0.97 9.02
CA THR A 166 7.37 0.53 9.72
C THR A 166 7.37 -0.95 10.05
N THR A 167 6.22 -1.63 10.00
CA THR A 167 6.11 -3.06 10.26
C THR A 167 6.46 -3.88 9.01
N PRO A 168 7.21 -4.99 9.15
CA PRO A 168 7.45 -5.91 8.04
C PRO A 168 6.16 -6.64 7.61
N MET A 169 6.23 -7.33 6.48
CA MET A 169 5.12 -8.15 6.00
C MET A 169 4.90 -9.37 6.93
N SER A 170 3.66 -9.67 7.28
CA SER A 170 3.27 -10.85 8.07
C SER A 170 2.37 -11.78 7.26
N SER A 171 2.35 -13.06 7.62
CA SER A 171 1.43 -14.06 7.04
C SER A 171 -0.03 -13.84 7.44
N LYS A 172 -0.27 -13.11 8.53
CA LYS A 172 -1.61 -12.69 8.94
C LYS A 172 -1.87 -11.26 8.46
N ALA A 173 -2.96 -11.07 7.73
CA ALA A 173 -3.35 -9.77 7.18
C ALA A 173 -3.48 -8.69 8.27
N GLU A 174 -3.89 -9.07 9.47
CA GLU A 174 -4.09 -8.20 10.64
C GLU A 174 -2.83 -7.46 11.13
N PHE A 175 -1.65 -7.98 10.78
CA PHE A 175 -0.35 -7.47 11.20
C PHE A 175 0.59 -7.18 10.03
N ALA A 176 0.11 -7.33 8.79
CA ALA A 176 0.94 -7.13 7.62
C ALA A 176 1.24 -5.62 7.43
N GLY A 177 2.52 -5.27 7.41
CA GLY A 177 2.97 -3.94 7.00
C GLY A 177 3.62 -3.94 5.62
N VAL A 178 4.01 -2.75 5.14
CA VAL A 178 4.58 -2.54 3.78
C VAL A 178 6.04 -2.13 3.79
N ARG A 179 6.70 -2.08 4.95
CA ARG A 179 8.08 -1.57 5.08
C ARG A 179 9.03 -2.17 4.04
N THR A 180 9.03 -3.49 3.90
CA THR A 180 9.92 -4.20 2.98
C THR A 180 9.68 -3.82 1.52
N ALA A 181 8.42 -3.66 1.13
CA ALA A 181 8.04 -3.26 -0.22
C ALA A 181 8.45 -1.80 -0.51
N VAL A 182 8.22 -0.90 0.44
CA VAL A 182 8.60 0.51 0.33
C VAL A 182 10.12 0.65 0.20
N LEU A 183 10.90 0.00 1.06
CA LEU A 183 12.36 0.02 0.98
C LEU A 183 12.88 -0.57 -0.34
N GLY A 184 12.30 -1.67 -0.80
CA GLY A 184 12.65 -2.27 -2.10
C GLY A 184 12.37 -1.31 -3.27
N SER A 185 11.21 -0.65 -3.27
CA SER A 185 10.87 0.33 -4.31
C SER A 185 11.80 1.55 -4.30
N LEU A 186 12.13 2.07 -3.12
CA LEU A 186 13.03 3.21 -2.98
C LEU A 186 14.45 2.86 -3.44
N TRP A 187 14.90 1.65 -3.17
CA TRP A 187 16.20 1.16 -3.66
C TRP A 187 16.25 1.08 -5.18
N LEU A 188 15.19 0.53 -5.81
CA LEU A 188 15.08 0.44 -7.26
C LEU A 188 15.04 1.82 -7.93
N VAL A 189 14.24 2.74 -7.39
CA VAL A 189 14.19 4.13 -7.86
C VAL A 189 15.55 4.83 -7.67
N GLY A 190 16.19 4.63 -6.51
CA GLY A 190 17.50 5.21 -6.22
C GLY A 190 18.58 4.76 -7.19
N ILE A 191 18.64 3.46 -7.50
CA ILE A 191 19.55 2.92 -8.52
C ILE A 191 19.22 3.49 -9.90
N ALA A 192 17.94 3.51 -10.28
CA ALA A 192 17.53 4.05 -11.57
C ALA A 192 17.96 5.53 -11.73
N ILE A 193 17.76 6.36 -10.71
CA ILE A 193 18.18 7.77 -10.69
C ILE A 193 19.71 7.88 -10.79
N LEU A 194 20.44 7.05 -10.04
CA LEU A 194 21.90 7.07 -9.99
C LEU A 194 22.55 6.87 -11.37
N PHE A 195 21.94 6.05 -12.23
CA PHE A 195 22.46 5.81 -13.58
C PHE A 195 21.79 6.68 -14.65
N ALA A 196 20.47 6.90 -14.55
CA ALA A 196 19.73 7.67 -15.55
C ALA A 196 20.15 9.15 -15.57
N LEU A 197 20.43 9.75 -14.41
CA LEU A 197 20.83 11.17 -14.36
C LEU A 197 22.20 11.41 -15.02
N PRO A 198 23.30 10.71 -14.68
CA PRO A 198 24.58 10.93 -15.34
C PRO A 198 24.56 10.62 -16.83
N VAL A 199 23.87 9.55 -17.24
CA VAL A 199 23.74 9.19 -18.66
C VAL A 199 22.93 10.24 -19.41
N GLY A 200 21.82 10.72 -18.84
CA GLY A 200 21.00 11.77 -19.43
C GLY A 200 21.75 13.10 -19.57
N VAL A 201 22.49 13.50 -18.53
CA VAL A 201 23.32 14.71 -18.56
C VAL A 201 24.46 14.55 -19.58
N GLY A 202 25.12 13.39 -19.62
CA GLY A 202 26.17 13.11 -20.60
C GLY A 202 25.67 13.15 -22.04
N ALA A 203 24.48 12.61 -22.31
CA ALA A 203 23.84 12.68 -23.62
C ALA A 203 23.46 14.11 -24.01
N ALA A 204 22.96 14.92 -23.06
CA ALA A 204 22.62 16.32 -23.29
C ALA A 204 23.86 17.16 -23.63
N ILE A 205 24.97 16.95 -22.92
CA ILE A 205 26.24 17.63 -23.21
C ILE A 205 26.78 17.18 -24.58
N TYR A 206 26.73 15.88 -24.89
CA TYR A 206 27.17 15.37 -26.19
C TYR A 206 26.41 15.98 -27.36
N LEU A 207 25.09 16.13 -27.26
CA LEU A 207 24.25 16.78 -28.28
C LEU A 207 24.43 18.30 -28.34
N GLN A 208 25.06 18.92 -27.34
CA GLN A 208 25.40 20.34 -27.37
C GLN A 208 26.73 20.58 -28.09
N GLU A 209 27.67 19.64 -27.98
CA GLU A 209 29.00 19.72 -28.59
C GLU A 209 28.98 19.44 -30.11
N TYR A 210 27.99 18.69 -30.60
CA TYR A 210 27.84 18.25 -32.01
C TYR A 210 26.53 18.70 -32.64
#